data_AF-A0A950GCL9-F1
#
_entry.id   AF-A0A950GCL9-F1
#
_cell.length_a   1.000
_cell.length_b   1.000
_cell.length_c   1.000
_cell.angle_alpha   90.00
_cell.angle_beta   90.00
_cell.angle_gamma   90.00
#
_symmetry.space_group_name_H-M   'P 1'
#
loop_
_entity.id
_entity.type
_entity.pdbx_description
1 polymer ?
#
loop_
_entity_poly.entity_id
_entity_poly.type
_entity_poly.pdbx_seq_one_letter_code
_entity_poly.pdbx_strand_id
1 'polypeptide(L)'
;MPIKIKVASRRRVLRGGVRAVGAVAFGRLAIRTVRAEAPLRIGIQKNGSLFLLRERGELAKVLQPLGFAPTFTEFPGGPQLLEALNVGSIDFGHT
;
A
#
# COMPACT_ATOMS: atom_id res chain seq x y z
N MET A 1 13.86 -76.02 -24.72
CA MET A 1 14.79 -75.10 -24.02
C MET A 1 14.07 -73.77 -23.79
N PRO A 2 14.07 -73.20 -22.57
CA PRO A 2 13.25 -72.04 -22.20
C PRO A 2 14.08 -70.75 -22.09
N ILE A 3 13.48 -69.58 -22.37
CA ILE A 3 13.77 -68.35 -21.60
C ILE A 3 12.48 -67.52 -21.51
N LYS A 4 11.99 -67.33 -20.28
CA LYS A 4 11.18 -66.16 -19.83
C LYS A 4 12.12 -65.20 -19.08
N ILE A 5 11.69 -63.95 -18.85
CA ILE A 5 11.74 -63.15 -17.60
C ILE A 5 11.63 -61.67 -17.99
N LYS A 6 10.53 -60.95 -17.69
CA LYS A 6 10.07 -60.30 -16.43
C LYS A 6 10.62 -58.87 -16.28
N VAL A 7 9.67 -57.94 -16.14
CA VAL A 7 9.81 -56.48 -16.00
C VAL A 7 10.60 -56.10 -14.73
N ALA A 8 11.55 -55.15 -14.85
CA ALA A 8 12.26 -54.51 -13.74
C ALA A 8 12.23 -52.98 -13.97
N SER A 9 11.59 -52.19 -13.10
CA SER A 9 11.97 -51.76 -11.74
C SER A 9 12.72 -50.42 -11.75
N ARG A 10 12.03 -49.44 -11.14
CA ARG A 10 12.43 -48.05 -10.89
C ARG A 10 13.64 -48.00 -9.96
N ARG A 11 14.42 -46.92 -10.09
CA ARG A 11 15.57 -46.47 -9.27
C ARG A 11 16.94 -46.86 -9.82
N ARG A 12 17.56 -45.92 -10.52
CA ARG A 12 19.00 -45.68 -10.41
C ARG A 12 19.28 -44.19 -10.63
N VAL A 13 19.52 -43.50 -9.52
CA VAL A 13 20.04 -42.13 -9.46
C VAL A 13 21.49 -42.18 -9.89
N LEU A 14 21.84 -41.59 -11.04
CA LEU A 14 23.23 -41.31 -11.39
C LEU A 14 23.31 -40.06 -12.26
N ARG A 15 23.81 -38.98 -11.64
CA ARG A 15 24.86 -38.08 -12.12
C ARG A 15 25.03 -37.89 -13.64
N GLY A 16 24.85 -36.65 -14.07
CA GLY A 16 25.65 -36.04 -15.15
C GLY A 16 24.95 -35.90 -16.49
N GLY A 17 24.59 -34.66 -16.85
CA GLY A 17 24.17 -34.30 -18.21
C GLY A 17 23.12 -33.18 -18.23
N VAL A 18 23.58 -31.94 -18.29
CA VAL A 18 22.76 -30.73 -18.46
C VAL A 18 21.98 -30.81 -19.78
N ARG A 19 20.65 -30.67 -19.72
CA ARG A 19 19.76 -29.98 -20.69
C ARG A 19 18.31 -30.30 -20.33
N ALA A 20 17.77 -29.57 -19.36
CA ALA A 20 16.33 -29.47 -19.18
C ALA A 20 15.96 -27.99 -19.23
N VAL A 21 15.33 -27.65 -20.36
CA VAL A 21 14.55 -26.46 -20.70
C VAL A 21 14.34 -25.51 -19.52
N GLY A 22 14.89 -24.30 -19.64
CA GLY A 22 14.66 -23.21 -18.70
C GLY A 22 13.16 -23.00 -18.53
N ALA A 23 12.64 -23.41 -17.37
CA ALA A 23 11.37 -22.92 -16.90
C ALA A 23 11.54 -21.41 -16.74
N VAL A 24 11.03 -20.66 -17.71
CA VAL A 24 10.80 -19.22 -17.55
C VAL A 24 9.82 -19.14 -16.38
N ALA A 25 10.38 -18.96 -15.18
CA ALA A 25 9.63 -18.51 -14.04
C ALA A 25 9.08 -17.15 -14.47
N PHE A 26 7.83 -17.16 -14.93
CA PHE A 26 7.03 -15.94 -15.01
C PHE A 26 6.98 -15.41 -13.59
N GLY A 27 7.96 -14.57 -13.27
CA GLY A 27 7.98 -13.80 -12.05
C GLY A 27 6.62 -13.15 -11.98
N ARG A 28 5.85 -13.52 -10.96
CA ARG A 28 4.66 -12.77 -10.59
C ARG A 28 5.14 -11.35 -10.40
N LEU A 29 4.93 -10.50 -11.41
CA LEU A 29 5.09 -9.08 -11.28
C LEU A 29 3.99 -8.68 -10.30
N ALA A 30 4.33 -8.69 -9.01
CA ALA A 30 3.51 -8.09 -8.00
C ALA A 30 3.44 -6.62 -8.39
N ILE A 31 2.32 -6.24 -9.00
CA ILE A 31 1.96 -4.83 -9.16
C ILE A 31 1.83 -4.34 -7.73
N ARG A 32 2.92 -3.74 -7.24
CA ARG A 32 2.92 -3.03 -5.97
C ARG A 32 2.04 -1.83 -6.24
N THR A 33 0.78 -1.89 -5.82
CA THR A 33 -0.09 -0.72 -5.82
C THR A 33 0.61 0.30 -4.94
N VAL A 34 1.30 1.26 -5.55
CA VAL A 34 1.77 2.45 -4.85
C VAL A 34 0.51 3.25 -4.56
N ARG A 35 -0.24 2.82 -3.55
CA ARG A 35 -1.12 3.75 -2.85
C ARG A 35 -0.15 4.61 -2.08
N ALA A 36 0.33 5.66 -2.74
CA ALA A 36 1.00 6.74 -2.04
C ALA A 36 -0.05 7.17 -1.00
N GLU A 37 0.17 6.75 0.24
CA GLU A 37 -0.55 7.22 1.41
C GLU A 37 -0.08 8.64 1.65
N ALA A 38 -0.31 9.50 0.65
CA ALA A 38 -0.02 10.91 0.74
C ALA A 38 -0.86 11.39 1.93
N PRO A 39 -0.22 11.97 2.95
CA PRO A 39 -0.94 12.41 4.11
C PRO A 39 -1.97 13.44 3.66
N LEU A 40 -3.23 13.25 4.07
CA LEU A 40 -4.28 14.23 3.81
C LEU A 40 -4.03 15.42 4.76
N ARG A 41 -3.65 16.58 4.23
CA ARG A 41 -3.24 17.76 5.02
C ARG A 41 -4.43 18.66 5.26
N ILE A 42 -4.83 18.78 6.52
CA ILE A 42 -6.07 19.43 6.92
C ILE A 42 -5.74 20.69 7.72
N GLY A 43 -6.23 21.84 7.25
CA GLY A 43 -6.20 23.08 8.00
C GLY A 43 -7.33 23.16 9.02
N ILE A 44 -7.01 23.48 10.27
CA ILE A 44 -7.97 23.63 11.38
C ILE A 44 -7.79 24.94 12.11
N GLN A 45 -8.84 25.42 12.75
CA GLN A 45 -8.85 26.59 13.64
C GLN A 45 -9.47 26.18 14.97
N LYS A 46 -9.01 26.74 16.11
CA LYS A 46 -9.44 26.33 17.47
C LYS A 46 -10.96 26.27 17.68
N ASN A 47 -11.70 27.15 17.01
CA ASN A 47 -13.15 27.28 17.17
C ASN A 47 -13.95 26.60 16.04
N GLY A 48 -13.30 25.80 15.19
CA GLY A 48 -13.94 25.14 14.05
C GLY A 48 -14.42 23.71 14.36
N SER A 49 -15.39 23.24 13.58
CA SER A 49 -15.91 21.86 13.67
C SER A 49 -14.81 20.80 13.47
N LEU A 50 -13.88 21.03 12.54
CA LEU A 50 -12.75 20.13 12.28
C LEU A 50 -11.81 19.97 13.48
N PHE A 51 -11.67 21.00 14.31
CA PHE A 51 -10.89 20.92 15.55
C PHE A 51 -11.52 19.93 16.52
N LEU A 52 -12.84 20.01 16.74
CA LEU A 52 -13.57 19.07 17.59
C LEU A 52 -13.49 17.63 17.07
N LEU A 53 -13.59 17.44 15.75
CA LEU A 53 -13.50 16.11 15.15
C LEU A 53 -12.09 15.50 15.24
N ARG A 54 -11.04 16.33 15.16
CA ARG A 54 -9.66 15.92 15.43
C ARG A 54 -9.50 15.51 16.88
N GLU A 55 -9.91 16.34 17.83
CA GLU A 55 -9.74 16.08 19.28
C GLU A 55 -10.47 14.80 19.72
N ARG A 56 -11.63 14.51 19.12
CA ARG A 56 -12.37 13.26 19.38
C ARG A 56 -11.80 12.04 18.64
N GLY A 57 -10.89 12.24 17.68
CA GLY A 57 -10.34 11.20 16.82
C GLY A 57 -11.31 10.61 15.80
N GLU A 58 -12.55 11.12 15.73
CA GLU A 58 -13.61 10.61 14.85
C GLU A 58 -13.24 10.78 13.36
N LEU A 59 -12.58 11.89 13.03
CA LEU A 59 -12.18 12.15 11.64
C LEU A 59 -11.16 11.12 11.15
N ALA A 60 -10.18 10.75 11.98
CA ALA A 60 -9.19 9.72 11.64
C ALA A 60 -9.84 8.34 11.49
N LYS A 61 -10.80 7.98 12.35
CA LYS A 61 -11.53 6.71 12.28
C LYS A 61 -12.28 6.52 10.97
N VAL A 62 -12.84 7.59 10.41
CA VAL A 62 -13.57 7.55 9.13
C VAL A 62 -12.61 7.58 7.94
N LEU A 63 -11.48 8.28 8.04
CA LEU A 63 -10.52 8.44 6.95
C LEU A 63 -9.58 7.24 6.77
N GLN A 64 -9.17 6.56 7.84
CA GLN A 64 -8.26 5.43 7.77
C GLN A 64 -8.80 4.25 6.93
N PRO A 65 -10.07 3.82 7.06
CA PRO A 65 -10.64 2.79 6.19
C PRO A 65 -10.69 3.18 4.71
N LEU A 66 -10.68 4.49 4.41
CA LEU A 66 -10.62 5.03 3.05
C LEU A 66 -9.18 5.09 2.51
N GLY A 67 -8.20 4.69 3.31
CA GLY A 67 -6.78 4.70 2.97
C GLY A 67 -6.15 6.09 3.04
N PHE A 68 -6.68 6.98 3.88
CA PHE A 68 -6.10 8.29 4.15
C PHE A 68 -5.52 8.37 5.55
N ALA A 69 -4.33 8.97 5.65
CA ALA A 69 -3.68 9.32 6.92
C ALA A 69 -3.74 10.84 7.10
N PRO A 70 -4.66 11.38 7.92
CA PRO A 70 -4.77 12.82 8.09
C PRO A 70 -3.62 13.42 8.90
N THR A 71 -3.15 14.59 8.48
CA THR A 71 -2.24 15.46 9.23
C THR A 71 -2.93 16.81 9.43
N PHE A 72 -2.66 17.45 10.56
CA PHE A 72 -3.38 18.65 10.99
C PHE A 72 -2.41 19.81 11.18
N THR A 73 -2.77 20.95 10.61
CA THR A 73 -2.07 22.22 10.83
C THR A 73 -3.07 23.23 11.38
N GLU A 74 -2.73 23.81 12.53
CA GLU A 74 -3.58 24.81 13.17
C GLU A 74 -3.25 26.21 12.65
N PHE A 75 -4.28 26.98 12.33
CA PHE A 75 -4.18 28.35 11.85
C PHE A 75 -4.89 29.31 12.81
N PRO A 76 -4.36 30.54 12.98
CA PRO A 76 -4.97 31.54 13.85
C PRO A 76 -6.25 32.15 13.27
N GLY A 77 -6.43 32.12 11.95
CA GLY A 77 -7.57 32.71 11.26
C GLY A 77 -7.68 32.32 9.79
N GLY A 78 -8.74 32.80 9.14
CA GLY A 78 -9.09 32.48 7.75
C GLY A 78 -8.02 32.88 6.74
N PRO A 79 -7.47 34.12 6.79
CA PRO A 79 -6.48 34.57 5.82
C PRO A 79 -5.26 33.65 5.71
N GLN A 80 -4.69 33.22 6.85
CA GLN A 80 -3.51 32.34 6.85
C GLN A 80 -3.83 30.94 6.34
N LEU A 81 -5.04 30.44 6.63
CA LEU A 81 -5.50 29.15 6.11
C LEU A 81 -5.66 29.21 4.59
N LEU A 82 -6.25 30.28 4.05
CA LEU A 82 -6.43 30.47 2.62
C LEU A 82 -5.11 30.65 1.88
N GLU A 83 -4.15 31.34 2.48
CA GLU A 83 -2.78 31.43 1.95
C GLU A 83 -2.13 30.04 1.88
N ALA A 84 -2.22 29.25 2.95
CA ALA A 84 -1.69 27.89 3.00
C ALA A 84 -2.37 26.95 1.99
N LEU A 85 -3.67 27.13 1.76
CA LEU A 85 -4.42 26.39 0.73
C LEU A 85 -3.95 26.80 -0.67
N ASN A 86 -3.78 28.10 -0.92
CA ASN A 86 -3.38 28.62 -2.23
C ASN A 86 -1.98 28.18 -2.65
N VAL A 87 -1.04 28.07 -1.69
CA VAL A 87 0.32 27.56 -1.96
C VAL A 87 0.42 26.03 -1.91
N GLY A 88 -0.70 25.33 -1.63
CA GLY A 88 -0.76 23.87 -1.60
C GLY A 88 -0.08 23.24 -0.38
N SER A 89 0.08 23.96 0.74
CA SER A 89 0.59 23.44 2.01
C SER A 89 -0.44 22.57 2.75
N ILE A 90 -1.73 22.84 2.54
CA ILE A 90 -2.86 22.01 2.98
C ILE A 90 -3.73 21.66 1.77
N ASP A 91 -4.52 20.59 1.89
CA ASP A 91 -5.41 20.12 0.84
C ASP A 91 -6.83 20.71 1.00
N PHE A 92 -7.29 20.90 2.24
CA PHE A 92 -8.54 21.61 2.54
C PHE A 92 -8.57 22.13 3.99
N GLY A 93 -9.53 23.00 4.30
CA GLY A 93 -9.80 23.50 5.64
C GLY A 93 -11.16 24.21 5.71
N HIS A 94 -11.56 24.60 6.92
CA HIS A 94 -12.82 25.33 7.17
C HIS A 94 -12.51 26.64 7.90
N THR A 95 -13.10 27.74 7.42
CA THR A 95 -12.99 29.09 7.98
C THR A 95 -14.36 29.68 8.28
#